data_AF-A0A1Q6ZB27-F1
#
_entry.id   AF-A0A1Q6ZB27-F1
#
_cell.length_a   1.000
_cell.length_b   1.000
_cell.length_c   1.000
_cell.angle_alpha   90.00
_cell.angle_beta   90.00
_cell.angle_gamma   90.00
#
_symmetry.space_group_name_H-M   'P 1'
#
loop_
_entity.id
_entity.type
_entity.pdbx_description
1 polymer ?
#
loop_
_entity_poly.entity_id
_entity_poly.type
_entity_poly.pdbx_seq_one_letter_code
_entity_poly.pdbx_strand_id
1 'polypeptide(L)'
;MYDPTISRKHAELRLTDGGVEVKDVGSSNGTFLNGARVTDALAAENDVITFGKVAFRVKAVTAPPPRPQVVASLPFEFGGKPGGGTIVRQLPVKHSGGVPAIVVDRPSGTSHLKVTAPTLEERREKKLSLLLEISKELSRQQELDRLLDKVVDFTFQIMNVDRVSILLLEDKSGELVPRVSKGKTGSAAASKHVPQSIARKAVEERVAILSDNAAADERFKGKSILIQSVRSAMCTPLMGTDQQVLGILYVDNLTATHSFADEDLEFLIAFGSLAAVGIENSRRSERLQREALVLSNFQRYFSPNIAQVIAQQQDAGRLPSEKRAVVIFFSDIRGFTPMSETMSPEGIATLLTDYFTEMVEIVFENGGTLDKFIGDAIMALWGAPIAHEDDADRAMQSALDQLTALESLNAKWKEAGRPELGVGIGINFGEVFAGNIGSDRRLEYTVIGDAVNTASRLCRTAGPNEILISEPFYQRLKRPPTVEALDPIQVKGKSQKVPVYRVKR
;
A
#
# COMPACT_ATOMS: atom_id res chain seq x y z
N MET A 1 -1.11 -8.37 -34.11
CA MET A 1 -1.73 -8.06 -35.42
C MET A 1 -3.14 -7.58 -35.10
N TYR A 2 -3.44 -6.29 -35.18
CA TYR A 2 -4.78 -5.76 -34.87
C TYR A 2 -5.50 -5.48 -36.19
N ASP A 3 -6.38 -6.38 -36.59
CA ASP A 3 -7.24 -6.22 -37.76
C ASP A 3 -8.71 -6.16 -37.27
N PRO A 4 -9.45 -5.07 -37.55
CA PRO A 4 -10.81 -4.89 -37.05
C PRO A 4 -11.82 -5.90 -37.63
N THR A 5 -11.43 -6.69 -38.63
CA THR A 5 -12.27 -7.76 -39.20
C THR A 5 -12.17 -9.09 -38.43
N ILE A 6 -11.31 -9.17 -37.41
CA ILE A 6 -11.14 -10.36 -36.57
C ILE A 6 -11.74 -10.10 -35.18
N SER A 7 -12.83 -10.82 -34.86
CA SER A 7 -13.42 -10.84 -33.52
C SER A 7 -12.41 -11.19 -32.42
N ARG A 8 -12.56 -10.61 -31.22
CA ARG A 8 -11.66 -10.82 -30.06
C ARG A 8 -11.49 -12.29 -29.65
N LYS A 9 -12.53 -13.10 -29.86
CA LYS A 9 -12.47 -14.57 -29.85
C LYS A 9 -13.11 -15.02 -31.17
N HIS A 10 -12.29 -15.47 -32.12
CA HIS A 10 -12.73 -15.73 -33.50
C HIS A 10 -12.93 -17.23 -33.77
N ALA A 11 -11.88 -18.01 -33.53
CA ALA A 11 -11.91 -19.46 -33.67
C ALA A 11 -10.97 -20.10 -32.65
N GLU A 12 -11.25 -21.35 -32.28
CA GLU A 12 -10.34 -22.22 -31.53
C GLU A 12 -9.58 -23.12 -32.50
N LEU A 13 -8.28 -23.28 -32.26
CA LEU A 13 -7.38 -24.12 -33.05
C LEU A 13 -6.81 -25.21 -32.16
N ARG A 14 -6.92 -26.47 -32.55
CA ARG A 14 -6.32 -27.62 -31.85
C ARG A 14 -5.44 -28.42 -32.80
N LEU A 15 -4.22 -28.70 -32.39
CA LEU A 15 -3.39 -29.66 -33.12
C LEU A 15 -3.87 -31.08 -32.80
N THR A 16 -4.07 -31.87 -33.84
CA THR A 16 -4.37 -33.31 -33.79
C THR A 16 -3.36 -34.06 -34.65
N ASP A 17 -3.25 -35.38 -34.48
CA ASP A 17 -2.31 -36.21 -35.25
C ASP A 17 -2.56 -36.17 -36.78
N GLY A 18 -3.73 -35.69 -37.22
CA GLY A 18 -4.13 -35.59 -38.63
C GLY A 18 -4.20 -34.17 -39.20
N GLY A 19 -3.95 -33.11 -38.42
CA GLY A 19 -4.15 -31.73 -38.88
C GLY A 19 -4.39 -30.71 -37.76
N VAL A 20 -4.60 -29.46 -38.15
CA VAL A 20 -5.07 -28.41 -37.24
C VAL A 20 -6.60 -28.34 -37.33
N GLU A 21 -7.28 -28.77 -36.28
CA GLU A 21 -8.74 -28.61 -36.14
C GLU A 21 -9.06 -27.13 -35.89
N VAL A 22 -9.97 -26.58 -36.68
CA VAL A 22 -10.37 -25.17 -36.68
C VAL A 22 -11.86 -25.09 -36.40
N LYS A 23 -12.23 -24.49 -35.27
CA LYS A 23 -13.62 -24.33 -34.86
C LYS A 23 -13.97 -22.86 -34.67
N ASP A 24 -14.92 -22.36 -35.45
CA ASP A 24 -15.41 -21.00 -35.31
C ASP A 24 -16.25 -20.87 -34.03
N VAL A 25 -15.96 -19.87 -33.19
CA VAL A 25 -16.64 -19.67 -31.90
C VAL A 25 -17.71 -18.57 -31.96
N GLY A 26 -18.37 -18.44 -33.12
CA GLY A 26 -19.42 -17.44 -33.34
C GLY A 26 -18.85 -16.09 -33.79
N SER A 27 -17.86 -16.11 -34.67
CA SER A 27 -17.21 -14.90 -35.16
C SER A 27 -18.13 -14.07 -36.07
N SER A 28 -17.96 -12.74 -36.02
CA SER A 28 -18.84 -11.81 -36.75
C SER A 28 -18.66 -11.90 -38.27
N ASN A 29 -17.45 -12.22 -38.74
CA ASN A 29 -17.12 -12.30 -40.17
C ASN A 29 -16.93 -13.75 -40.66
N GLY A 30 -17.00 -14.76 -39.78
CA GLY A 30 -16.81 -16.16 -40.12
C GLY A 30 -15.36 -16.57 -40.33
N THR A 31 -15.12 -17.85 -40.09
CA THR A 31 -13.88 -18.55 -40.44
C THR A 31 -14.01 -19.24 -41.79
N PHE A 32 -12.94 -19.23 -42.59
CA PHE A 32 -12.90 -19.89 -43.89
C PHE A 32 -11.69 -20.80 -44.01
N LEU A 33 -11.84 -21.97 -44.63
CA LEU A 33 -10.76 -22.86 -45.00
C LEU A 33 -10.71 -22.96 -46.53
N ASN A 34 -9.58 -22.59 -47.13
CA ASN A 34 -9.37 -22.54 -48.58
C ASN A 34 -10.49 -21.78 -49.34
N GLY A 35 -11.07 -20.76 -48.70
CA GLY A 35 -12.14 -19.93 -49.26
C GLY A 35 -13.57 -20.40 -48.97
N ALA A 36 -13.77 -21.60 -48.42
CA ALA A 36 -15.09 -22.10 -48.00
C ALA A 36 -15.35 -21.76 -46.54
N ARG A 37 -16.56 -21.28 -46.20
CA ARG A 37 -16.92 -20.92 -44.82
C ARG A 37 -17.10 -22.19 -43.99
N VAL A 38 -16.45 -22.26 -42.83
CA VAL A 38 -16.45 -23.43 -41.96
C VAL A 38 -16.83 -23.04 -40.53
N THR A 39 -17.58 -23.92 -39.86
CA THR A 39 -17.84 -23.83 -38.42
C THR A 39 -16.95 -24.79 -37.64
N ASP A 40 -16.63 -25.95 -38.23
CA ASP A 40 -15.71 -26.95 -37.70
C ASP A 40 -15.04 -27.65 -38.88
N ALA A 41 -13.71 -27.63 -38.96
CA ALA A 41 -12.96 -28.20 -40.08
C ALA A 41 -11.53 -28.58 -39.70
N LEU A 42 -10.98 -29.60 -40.36
CA LEU A 42 -9.60 -30.02 -40.18
C LEU A 42 -8.74 -29.46 -41.31
N ALA A 43 -7.76 -28.62 -40.99
CA ALA A 43 -6.82 -28.02 -41.93
C ALA A 43 -5.51 -28.84 -41.99
N ALA A 44 -5.11 -29.23 -43.19
CA ALA A 44 -3.88 -29.97 -43.44
C ALA A 44 -2.71 -29.05 -43.79
N GLU A 45 -1.52 -29.62 -43.95
CA GLU A 45 -0.34 -28.85 -44.37
C GLU A 45 -0.56 -28.18 -45.74
N ASN A 46 -0.16 -26.91 -45.83
CA ASN A 46 -0.38 -25.97 -46.93
C ASN A 46 -1.80 -25.40 -47.10
N ASP A 47 -2.78 -25.83 -46.30
CA ASP A 47 -4.09 -25.20 -46.31
C ASP A 47 -4.06 -23.77 -45.78
N VAL A 48 -4.96 -22.94 -46.28
CA VAL A 48 -5.09 -21.53 -45.90
C VAL A 48 -6.37 -21.34 -45.11
N ILE A 49 -6.22 -20.99 -43.83
CA ILE A 49 -7.30 -20.64 -42.92
C ILE A 49 -7.41 -19.11 -42.88
N THR A 50 -8.59 -18.57 -43.17
CA THR A 50 -8.84 -17.13 -43.15
C THR A 50 -9.79 -16.77 -42.01
N PHE A 51 -9.37 -15.80 -41.18
CA PHE A 51 -10.19 -15.20 -40.13
C PHE A 51 -10.46 -13.74 -40.53
N GLY A 52 -11.71 -13.40 -40.83
CA GLY A 52 -12.02 -12.09 -41.41
C GLY A 52 -11.27 -11.88 -42.73
N LYS A 53 -10.37 -10.88 -42.80
CA LYS A 53 -9.53 -10.60 -43.98
C LYS A 53 -8.10 -11.16 -43.91
N VAL A 54 -7.71 -11.80 -42.80
CA VAL A 54 -6.33 -12.27 -42.61
C VAL A 54 -6.26 -13.77 -42.85
N ALA A 55 -5.37 -14.16 -43.77
CA ALA A 55 -5.14 -15.55 -44.16
C ALA A 55 -3.87 -16.10 -43.50
N PHE A 56 -3.98 -17.30 -42.93
CA PHE A 56 -2.91 -18.05 -42.29
C PHE A 56 -2.72 -19.36 -43.04
N ARG A 57 -1.51 -19.64 -43.49
CA ARG A 57 -1.17 -20.91 -44.13
C ARG A 57 -0.58 -21.87 -43.10
N VAL A 58 -1.12 -23.08 -43.04
CA VAL A 58 -0.56 -24.16 -42.21
C VAL A 58 0.77 -24.60 -42.85
N LYS A 59 1.90 -24.37 -42.18
CA LYS A 59 3.23 -24.69 -42.73
C LYS A 59 3.74 -26.09 -42.38
N ALA A 60 3.33 -26.65 -41.24
CA ALA A 60 3.71 -27.99 -40.79
C ALA A 60 2.76 -28.41 -39.66
N VAL A 61 2.37 -29.68 -39.60
CA VAL A 61 1.55 -30.26 -38.53
C VAL A 61 2.38 -31.28 -37.75
N THR A 62 3.41 -30.80 -37.06
CA THR A 62 4.23 -31.60 -36.15
C THR A 62 4.34 -30.89 -34.82
N ALA A 63 4.13 -31.63 -33.72
CA ALA A 63 4.38 -31.11 -32.37
C ALA A 63 5.84 -30.60 -32.28
N PRO A 64 6.09 -29.40 -31.72
CA PRO A 64 7.45 -28.88 -31.63
C PRO A 64 8.30 -29.80 -30.74
N PRO A 65 9.56 -30.08 -31.11
CA PRO A 65 10.41 -30.96 -30.31
C PRO A 65 10.62 -30.35 -28.90
N PRO A 66 10.76 -31.18 -27.86
CA PRO A 66 11.00 -30.70 -26.51
C PRO A 66 12.29 -29.87 -26.49
N ARG A 67 12.24 -28.72 -25.81
CA ARG A 67 13.38 -27.80 -25.71
C ARG A 67 14.60 -28.54 -25.11
N PRO A 68 15.78 -28.47 -25.73
CA PRO A 68 16.96 -29.14 -25.20
C PRO A 68 17.39 -28.51 -23.87
N GLN A 69 17.71 -29.37 -22.91
CA GLN A 69 18.37 -29.00 -21.67
C GLN A 69 19.78 -28.47 -21.95
N VAL A 70 20.18 -27.50 -21.14
CA VAL A 70 21.47 -26.82 -21.18
C VAL A 70 22.60 -27.85 -21.08
N VAL A 71 23.40 -27.96 -22.14
CA VAL A 71 24.72 -28.62 -22.10
C VAL A 71 25.78 -27.57 -22.42
N ALA A 72 26.86 -27.65 -21.66
CA ALA A 72 27.98 -26.73 -21.63
C ALA A 72 28.67 -26.54 -22.99
N SER A 73 29.30 -25.37 -23.08
CA SER A 73 30.10 -24.79 -24.16
C SER A 73 31.05 -25.74 -24.91
N LEU A 74 31.04 -25.60 -26.25
CA LEU A 74 32.21 -25.86 -27.11
C LEU A 74 32.60 -24.57 -27.84
N PRO A 75 33.90 -24.32 -28.10
CA PRO A 75 34.38 -23.07 -28.69
C PRO A 75 34.19 -23.06 -30.21
N PHE A 76 33.65 -21.97 -30.76
CA PHE A 76 33.55 -21.76 -32.20
C PHE A 76 34.61 -20.75 -32.66
N GLU A 77 35.44 -21.15 -33.62
CA GLU A 77 36.46 -20.29 -34.25
C GLU A 77 35.83 -19.25 -35.18
N PHE A 78 36.39 -18.04 -35.16
CA PHE A 78 35.98 -16.91 -36.01
C PHE A 78 36.47 -17.09 -37.45
N GLY A 79 35.52 -17.11 -38.39
CA GLY A 79 35.78 -16.97 -39.82
C GLY A 79 34.73 -16.08 -40.49
N GLY A 80 34.99 -14.78 -40.61
CA GLY A 80 34.17 -13.86 -41.40
C GLY A 80 34.39 -12.39 -41.06
N LYS A 81 34.91 -11.60 -42.01
CA LYS A 81 35.10 -10.14 -41.90
C LYS A 81 33.78 -9.41 -41.57
N PRO A 82 33.80 -8.30 -40.80
CA PRO A 82 32.59 -7.55 -40.49
C PRO A 82 32.19 -6.63 -41.65
N GLY A 83 31.04 -6.91 -42.27
CA GLY A 83 30.25 -5.87 -42.94
C GLY A 83 29.48 -5.10 -41.86
N GLY A 84 29.45 -3.78 -41.96
CA GLY A 84 28.96 -2.85 -40.91
C GLY A 84 27.52 -3.08 -40.45
N GLY A 85 27.33 -4.02 -39.53
CA GLY A 85 26.08 -4.28 -38.81
C GLY A 85 26.17 -3.83 -37.35
N THR A 86 25.09 -3.26 -36.83
CA THR A 86 24.95 -2.87 -35.43
C THR A 86 25.06 -4.08 -34.51
N ILE A 87 25.97 -4.04 -33.53
CA ILE A 87 26.07 -5.05 -32.48
C ILE A 87 25.18 -4.60 -31.31
N VAL A 88 24.27 -5.46 -30.87
CA VAL A 88 23.53 -5.28 -29.60
C VAL A 88 23.79 -6.47 -28.73
N ARG A 89 24.15 -6.17 -27.49
CA ARG A 89 24.44 -7.17 -26.47
C ARG A 89 23.33 -7.14 -25.42
N GLN A 90 22.85 -8.32 -25.05
CA GLN A 90 21.82 -8.49 -24.03
C GLN A 90 22.39 -9.34 -22.90
N LEU A 91 22.36 -8.80 -21.68
CA LEU A 91 22.75 -9.52 -20.48
C LEU A 91 21.50 -9.75 -19.62
N PRO A 92 21.14 -11.01 -19.31
CA PRO A 92 20.04 -11.28 -18.38
C PRO A 92 20.41 -10.77 -16.99
N VAL A 93 19.53 -9.97 -16.38
CA VAL A 93 19.74 -9.45 -15.02
C VAL A 93 19.04 -10.40 -14.05
N LYS A 94 19.82 -11.29 -13.42
CA LYS A 94 19.31 -12.20 -12.38
C LYS A 94 19.72 -11.69 -11.00
N HIS A 95 18.74 -11.57 -10.10
CA HIS A 95 18.87 -11.24 -8.68
C HIS A 95 19.51 -9.89 -8.33
N SER A 96 19.11 -9.37 -7.16
CA SER A 96 19.85 -8.40 -6.37
C SER A 96 21.17 -9.04 -5.90
N GLY A 97 22.27 -8.78 -6.61
CA GLY A 97 23.63 -9.01 -6.08
C GLY A 97 24.48 -10.11 -6.71
N GLY A 98 24.13 -10.65 -7.88
CA GLY A 98 24.99 -11.65 -8.55
C GLY A 98 25.12 -11.39 -10.05
N VAL A 99 26.25 -10.84 -10.48
CA VAL A 99 26.65 -10.88 -11.89
C VAL A 99 27.01 -12.35 -12.20
N PRO A 100 26.35 -13.05 -13.15
CA PRO A 100 26.91 -14.29 -13.65
C PRO A 100 28.22 -13.92 -14.34
N ALA A 101 29.34 -14.41 -13.82
CA ALA A 101 30.63 -14.29 -14.50
C ALA A 101 30.55 -15.04 -15.84
N ILE A 102 30.25 -14.32 -16.92
CA ILE A 102 30.47 -14.79 -18.29
C ILE A 102 31.62 -13.95 -18.82
N VAL A 103 32.84 -14.33 -18.42
CA VAL A 103 34.05 -13.89 -19.10
C VAL A 103 34.07 -14.63 -20.43
N VAL A 104 33.53 -14.00 -21.48
CA VAL A 104 33.76 -14.45 -22.86
C VAL A 104 34.17 -13.26 -23.72
N ASP A 105 35.48 -13.25 -23.98
CA ASP A 105 36.21 -12.61 -25.06
C ASP A 105 36.42 -11.09 -25.06
N ARG A 106 37.57 -10.71 -25.64
CA ARG A 106 38.26 -9.41 -25.53
C ARG A 106 37.38 -8.18 -25.88
N PRO A 107 37.63 -7.02 -25.21
CA PRO A 107 36.82 -5.81 -25.39
C PRO A 107 36.99 -5.19 -26.78
N SER A 108 35.87 -4.86 -27.42
CA SER A 108 35.82 -4.06 -28.66
C SER A 108 35.68 -2.56 -28.40
N GLY A 109 36.18 -2.04 -27.28
CA GLY A 109 36.17 -0.60 -26.97
C GLY A 109 37.01 -0.23 -25.74
N THR A 110 37.45 1.02 -25.65
CA THR A 110 38.09 1.59 -24.45
C THR A 110 37.01 1.99 -23.45
N SER A 111 36.99 1.41 -22.24
CA SER A 111 36.00 1.73 -21.19
C SER A 111 35.94 3.24 -20.90
N HIS A 112 34.72 3.77 -20.81
CA HIS A 112 34.46 5.20 -20.61
C HIS A 112 34.05 5.57 -19.17
N LEU A 113 34.23 4.66 -18.20
CA LEU A 113 34.15 4.98 -16.78
C LEU A 113 35.24 6.00 -16.42
N LYS A 114 34.87 7.06 -15.70
CA LYS A 114 35.78 8.11 -15.23
C LYS A 114 36.79 7.64 -14.16
N VAL A 115 36.73 6.36 -13.78
CA VAL A 115 37.63 5.73 -12.82
C VAL A 115 38.90 5.26 -13.54
N THR A 116 39.96 6.06 -13.45
CA THR A 116 41.30 5.75 -13.95
C THR A 116 42.23 5.31 -12.81
N ALA A 117 43.02 4.26 -13.07
CA ALA A 117 44.08 3.80 -12.18
C ALA A 117 45.23 3.18 -13.01
N PRO A 118 46.48 3.27 -12.54
CA PRO A 118 47.64 2.77 -13.27
C PRO A 118 47.68 1.24 -13.36
N THR A 119 47.07 0.52 -12.41
CA THR A 119 46.95 -0.94 -12.46
C THR A 119 45.48 -1.41 -12.52
N LEU A 120 45.25 -2.63 -13.03
CA LEU A 120 43.94 -3.28 -13.06
C LEU A 120 43.37 -3.52 -11.65
N GLU A 121 44.24 -3.79 -10.68
CA GLU A 121 43.87 -4.08 -9.28
C GLU A 121 43.40 -2.82 -8.56
N GLU A 122 44.15 -1.72 -8.65
CA GLU A 122 43.73 -0.41 -8.13
C GLU A 122 42.46 0.10 -8.82
N ARG A 123 42.26 -0.22 -10.11
CA ARG A 123 41.02 0.15 -10.82
C ARG A 123 39.81 -0.60 -10.25
N ARG A 124 39.95 -1.88 -9.90
CA ARG A 124 38.90 -2.68 -9.26
C ARG A 124 38.61 -2.19 -7.84
N GLU A 125 39.64 -1.89 -7.06
CA GLU A 125 39.49 -1.40 -5.69
C GLU A 125 38.78 -0.03 -5.66
N LYS A 126 39.18 0.91 -6.52
CA LYS A 126 38.49 2.21 -6.66
C LYS A 126 37.02 2.05 -7.07
N LYS A 127 36.71 1.12 -7.98
CA LYS A 127 35.32 0.84 -8.40
C LYS A 127 34.48 0.30 -7.25
N LEU A 128 35.03 -0.62 -6.46
CA LEU A 128 34.33 -1.18 -5.29
C LEU A 128 34.10 -0.12 -4.21
N SER A 129 35.12 0.69 -3.90
CA SER A 129 35.00 1.79 -2.96
C SER A 129 33.92 2.80 -3.39
N LEU A 130 33.89 3.14 -4.68
CA LEU A 130 32.89 4.05 -5.24
C LEU A 130 31.47 3.48 -5.14
N LEU A 131 31.27 2.19 -5.46
CA LEU A 131 29.97 1.52 -5.29
C LEU A 131 29.51 1.51 -3.82
N LEU A 132 30.43 1.32 -2.87
CA LEU A 132 30.13 1.37 -1.44
C LEU A 132 29.76 2.77 -0.96
N GLU A 133 30.46 3.81 -1.42
CA GLU A 133 30.11 5.21 -1.12
C GLU A 133 28.71 5.56 -1.64
N ILE A 134 28.44 5.20 -2.89
CA ILE A 134 27.13 5.40 -3.52
C ILE A 134 26.06 4.67 -2.73
N SER A 135 26.28 3.39 -2.40
CA SER A 135 25.31 2.60 -1.64
C SER A 135 24.98 3.26 -0.30
N LYS A 136 25.98 3.79 0.41
CA LYS A 136 25.77 4.52 1.67
C LYS A 136 24.96 5.79 1.44
N GLU A 137 25.30 6.58 0.44
CA GLU A 137 24.63 7.86 0.19
C GLU A 137 23.19 7.67 -0.31
N LEU A 138 22.95 6.70 -1.19
CA LEU A 138 21.60 6.34 -1.65
C LEU A 138 20.74 5.79 -0.50
N SER A 139 21.32 4.98 0.41
CA SER A 139 20.59 4.42 1.55
C SER A 139 20.14 5.46 2.59
N ARG A 140 20.76 6.64 2.62
CA ARG A 140 20.38 7.74 3.53
C ARG A 140 19.18 8.54 3.04
N GLN A 141 18.83 8.43 1.75
CA GLN A 141 17.73 9.20 1.18
C GLN A 141 16.39 8.53 1.52
N GLN A 142 15.52 9.25 2.22
CA GLN A 142 14.18 8.78 2.57
C GLN A 142 13.14 9.14 1.49
N GLU A 143 13.33 10.29 0.84
CA GLU A 143 12.44 10.80 -0.21
C GLU A 143 12.80 10.23 -1.58
N LEU A 144 11.81 9.72 -2.31
CA LEU A 144 12.01 9.08 -3.60
C LEU A 144 12.61 10.03 -4.62
N ASP A 145 12.08 11.25 -4.75
CA ASP A 145 12.52 12.21 -5.76
C ASP A 145 13.99 12.62 -5.53
N ARG A 146 14.40 12.86 -4.28
CA ARG A 146 15.81 13.15 -3.94
C ARG A 146 16.72 11.99 -4.24
N LEU A 147 16.28 10.76 -3.96
CA LEU A 147 17.02 9.56 -4.27
C LEU A 147 17.24 9.45 -5.78
N LEU A 148 16.19 9.61 -6.58
CA LEU A 148 16.28 9.55 -8.04
C LEU A 148 17.21 10.61 -8.61
N ASP A 149 17.15 11.84 -8.09
CA ASP A 149 18.07 12.92 -8.46
C ASP A 149 19.53 12.55 -8.16
N LYS A 150 19.81 11.97 -6.99
CA LYS A 150 21.15 11.51 -6.63
C LYS A 150 21.65 10.38 -7.53
N VAL A 151 20.79 9.42 -7.88
CA VAL A 151 21.13 8.34 -8.83
C VAL A 151 21.56 8.95 -10.18
N VAL A 152 20.83 9.94 -10.67
CA VAL A 152 21.17 10.64 -11.92
C VAL A 152 22.48 11.40 -11.81
N ASP A 153 22.67 12.16 -10.73
CA ASP A 153 23.89 12.95 -10.52
C ASP A 153 25.14 12.06 -10.43
N PHE A 154 25.05 10.94 -9.69
CA PHE A 154 26.13 9.94 -9.65
C PHE A 154 26.40 9.33 -11.02
N THR A 155 25.35 9.03 -11.80
CA THR A 155 25.53 8.50 -13.16
C THR A 155 26.35 9.46 -14.02
N PHE A 156 26.09 10.77 -13.96
CA PHE A 156 26.90 11.78 -14.66
C PHE A 156 28.32 11.93 -14.10
N GLN A 157 28.51 11.76 -12.79
CA GLN A 157 29.83 11.85 -12.16
C GLN A 157 30.73 10.69 -12.55
N ILE A 158 30.16 9.51 -12.77
CA ILE A 158 30.92 8.26 -12.92
C ILE A 158 31.06 7.85 -14.39
N MET A 159 30.04 8.12 -15.19
CA MET A 159 29.99 7.76 -16.61
C MET A 159 30.05 9.01 -17.49
N ASN A 160 30.66 8.89 -18.67
CA ASN A 160 30.61 9.95 -19.67
C ASN A 160 29.37 9.76 -20.58
N VAL A 161 28.23 10.23 -20.10
CA VAL A 161 26.93 10.15 -20.78
C VAL A 161 26.39 11.55 -21.09
N ASP A 162 25.59 11.68 -22.14
CA ASP A 162 24.96 12.96 -22.51
C ASP A 162 23.59 13.10 -21.85
N ARG A 163 22.86 12.00 -21.66
CA ARG A 163 21.56 11.98 -20.99
C ARG A 163 21.42 10.78 -20.07
N VAL A 164 20.66 10.99 -19.00
CA VAL A 164 20.27 9.96 -18.03
C VAL A 164 18.77 10.11 -17.77
N SER A 165 18.04 9.01 -17.82
CA SER A 165 16.61 8.96 -17.57
C SER A 165 16.26 7.77 -16.67
N ILE A 166 15.41 8.01 -15.68
CA ILE A 166 14.81 6.98 -14.83
C ILE A 166 13.30 6.98 -15.10
N LEU A 167 12.80 5.85 -15.59
CA LEU A 167 11.37 5.62 -15.76
C LEU A 167 10.96 4.57 -14.72
N LEU A 168 9.90 4.86 -13.97
CA LEU A 168 9.36 3.90 -13.01
C LEU A 168 8.05 3.31 -13.53
N LEU A 169 7.82 2.04 -13.23
CA LEU A 169 6.53 1.41 -13.46
C LEU A 169 5.51 1.94 -12.45
N GLU A 170 4.32 2.25 -12.96
CA GLU A 170 3.17 2.62 -12.16
C GLU A 170 2.33 1.38 -11.84
N ASP A 171 2.07 1.15 -10.54
CA ASP A 171 1.49 -0.10 -10.04
C ASP A 171 0.10 -0.43 -10.60
N LYS A 172 -0.67 0.58 -11.06
CA LYS A 172 -2.05 0.40 -11.54
C LYS A 172 -2.15 0.18 -13.05
N SER A 173 -1.37 0.92 -13.83
CA SER A 173 -1.43 0.94 -15.29
C SER A 173 -0.39 0.01 -15.92
N GLY A 174 0.68 -0.33 -15.20
CA GLY A 174 1.84 -1.03 -15.74
C GLY A 174 2.61 -0.18 -16.75
N GLU A 175 2.33 1.11 -16.86
CA GLU A 175 3.01 2.01 -17.77
C GLU A 175 4.34 2.51 -17.18
N LEU A 176 5.33 2.69 -18.06
CA LEU A 176 6.61 3.30 -17.71
C LEU A 176 6.48 4.83 -17.75
N VAL A 177 6.51 5.44 -16.57
CA VAL A 177 6.39 6.88 -16.41
C VAL A 177 7.79 7.47 -16.14
N PRO A 178 8.25 8.44 -16.94
CA PRO A 178 9.49 9.16 -16.66
C PRO A 178 9.35 9.92 -15.33
N ARG A 179 10.23 9.61 -14.38
CA ARG A 179 10.30 10.31 -13.08
C ARG A 179 11.39 11.36 -13.07
N VAL A 180 12.57 11.03 -13.59
CA VAL A 180 13.68 11.97 -13.73
C VAL A 180 14.29 11.80 -15.10
N SER A 181 14.60 12.91 -15.76
CA SER A 181 15.41 12.89 -16.97
C SER A 181 16.21 14.17 -17.11
N LYS A 182 17.54 14.03 -17.16
CA LYS A 182 18.48 15.15 -17.21
C LYS A 182 19.45 14.96 -18.38
N GLY A 183 19.79 16.06 -19.04
CA GLY A 183 20.86 16.13 -20.03
C GLY A 183 22.06 16.89 -19.46
N LYS A 184 23.26 16.58 -19.93
CA LYS A 184 24.53 17.16 -19.48
C LYS A 184 24.59 18.70 -19.59
N THR A 185 23.85 19.28 -20.54
CA THR A 185 23.79 20.73 -20.81
C THR A 185 22.53 21.42 -20.26
N GLY A 186 21.70 20.72 -19.47
CA GLY A 186 20.55 21.33 -18.78
C GLY A 186 19.34 21.70 -19.66
N SER A 187 19.36 21.43 -20.97
CA SER A 187 18.22 21.73 -21.85
C SER A 187 17.03 20.79 -21.60
N ALA A 188 15.96 21.33 -21.00
CA ALA A 188 14.71 20.64 -20.68
C ALA A 188 13.92 20.13 -21.90
N ALA A 189 14.25 20.59 -23.11
CA ALA A 189 13.53 20.23 -24.34
C ALA A 189 13.98 18.88 -24.92
N ALA A 190 15.20 18.42 -24.62
CA ALA A 190 15.78 17.17 -25.15
C ALA A 190 15.64 15.97 -24.20
N SER A 191 15.07 16.18 -23.00
CA SER A 191 15.06 15.20 -21.90
C SER A 191 13.86 14.24 -21.90
N LYS A 192 12.92 14.30 -22.83
CA LYS A 192 11.64 13.56 -22.68
C LYS A 192 11.55 12.17 -23.32
N HIS A 193 12.56 11.69 -24.03
CA HIS A 193 12.33 10.55 -24.92
C HIS A 193 13.37 9.44 -24.77
N VAL A 194 13.04 8.50 -23.88
CA VAL A 194 13.61 7.15 -23.91
C VAL A 194 12.87 6.36 -25.00
N PRO A 195 13.58 5.69 -25.93
CA PRO A 195 12.94 4.85 -26.93
C PRO A 195 12.08 3.77 -26.28
N GLN A 196 10.76 3.82 -26.52
CA GLN A 196 9.78 2.90 -25.92
C GLN A 196 10.08 1.43 -26.24
N SER A 197 10.66 1.15 -27.41
CA SER A 197 11.05 -0.21 -27.80
C SER A 197 12.20 -0.76 -26.96
N ILE A 198 13.19 0.06 -26.58
CA ILE A 198 14.28 -0.33 -25.69
C ILE A 198 13.74 -0.50 -24.26
N ALA A 199 12.98 0.50 -23.80
CA ALA A 199 12.40 0.53 -22.47
C ALA A 199 11.49 -0.68 -22.20
N ARG A 200 10.55 -0.94 -23.10
CA ARG A 200 9.61 -2.05 -22.98
C ARG A 200 10.33 -3.40 -23.04
N LYS A 201 11.30 -3.55 -23.93
CA LYS A 201 12.10 -4.79 -24.03
C LYS A 201 12.88 -5.07 -22.75
N ALA A 202 13.52 -4.05 -22.16
CA ALA A 202 14.26 -4.21 -20.91
C ALA A 202 13.34 -4.66 -19.76
N VAL A 203 12.10 -4.17 -19.71
CA VAL A 203 11.10 -4.58 -18.71
C VAL A 203 10.53 -5.97 -18.98
N GLU A 204 10.03 -6.22 -20.21
CA GLU A 204 9.35 -7.47 -20.59
C GLU A 204 10.30 -8.67 -20.54
N GLU A 205 11.53 -8.51 -21.07
CA GLU A 205 12.51 -9.59 -21.13
C GLU A 205 13.45 -9.61 -19.90
N ARG A 206 13.41 -8.58 -19.03
CA ARG A 206 14.30 -8.44 -17.85
C ARG A 206 15.79 -8.51 -18.22
N VAL A 207 16.14 -7.84 -19.30
CA VAL A 207 17.50 -7.82 -19.86
C VAL A 207 18.06 -6.41 -19.85
N ALA A 208 19.35 -6.29 -19.54
CA ALA A 208 20.10 -5.08 -19.80
C ALA A 208 20.48 -5.06 -21.29
N ILE A 209 20.40 -3.88 -21.91
CA ILE A 209 20.58 -3.68 -23.34
C ILE A 209 21.72 -2.67 -23.55
N LEU A 210 22.71 -3.05 -24.35
CA LEU A 210 23.73 -2.15 -24.90
C LEU A 210 23.56 -2.05 -26.42
N SER A 211 23.46 -0.83 -26.94
CA SER A 211 23.31 -0.54 -28.35
C SER A 211 24.40 0.40 -28.86
N ASP A 212 25.18 -0.04 -29.83
CA ASP A 212 26.28 0.71 -30.46
C ASP A 212 25.85 1.71 -31.56
N ASN A 213 24.67 1.48 -32.14
CA ASN A 213 23.99 2.33 -33.12
C ASN A 213 22.47 2.13 -33.07
N ALA A 214 21.80 2.83 -32.16
CA ALA A 214 20.37 2.63 -31.92
C ALA A 214 19.50 3.00 -33.14
N ALA A 215 19.93 3.97 -33.96
CA ALA A 215 19.22 4.45 -35.15
C ALA A 215 19.19 3.44 -36.32
N ALA A 216 20.17 2.54 -36.41
CA ALA A 216 20.32 1.58 -37.51
C ALA A 216 19.85 0.14 -37.18
N ASP A 217 19.30 -0.10 -35.98
CA ASP A 217 18.91 -1.46 -35.56
C ASP A 217 17.47 -1.83 -36.00
N GLU A 218 17.37 -2.82 -36.91
CA GLU A 218 16.11 -3.33 -37.45
C GLU A 218 15.18 -4.02 -36.43
N ARG A 219 15.67 -4.40 -35.24
CA ARG A 219 14.87 -5.01 -34.17
C ARG A 219 14.06 -3.98 -33.39
N PHE A 220 14.42 -2.71 -33.47
CA PHE A 220 13.70 -1.61 -32.84
C PHE A 220 12.98 -0.76 -33.90
N LYS A 221 12.08 -1.38 -34.69
CA LYS A 221 11.27 -0.63 -35.67
C LYS A 221 10.21 0.23 -34.98
N GLY A 222 10.41 1.55 -34.98
CA GLY A 222 9.44 2.56 -34.52
C GLY A 222 9.86 3.97 -34.94
N LYS A 223 8.88 4.85 -35.26
CA LYS A 223 9.13 6.24 -35.72
C LYS A 223 10.02 7.05 -34.75
N SER A 224 10.04 6.68 -33.48
CA SER A 224 10.78 7.35 -32.40
C SER A 224 12.31 7.30 -32.56
N ILE A 225 12.84 6.23 -33.17
CA ILE A 225 14.28 5.98 -33.29
C ILE A 225 14.90 6.75 -34.47
N LEU A 226 14.16 6.86 -35.57
CA LEU A 226 14.56 7.59 -36.78
C LEU A 226 14.62 9.12 -36.58
N ILE A 227 13.95 9.65 -35.55
CA ILE A 227 13.83 11.10 -35.30
C ILE A 227 14.92 11.61 -34.33
N GLN A 228 15.64 10.73 -33.61
CA GLN A 228 16.32 11.12 -32.36
C GLN A 228 17.85 10.97 -32.31
N SER A 229 18.51 10.62 -33.43
CA SER A 229 19.98 10.62 -33.56
C SER A 229 20.74 9.95 -32.40
N VAL A 230 20.15 8.92 -31.76
CA VAL A 230 20.80 8.19 -30.67
C VAL A 230 21.90 7.32 -31.26
N ARG A 231 23.16 7.67 -30.97
CA ARG A 231 24.33 6.99 -31.51
C ARG A 231 24.71 5.79 -30.66
N SER A 232 24.74 5.90 -29.34
CA SER A 232 24.92 4.74 -28.46
C SER A 232 24.08 4.87 -27.18
N ALA A 233 23.58 3.76 -26.64
CA ALA A 233 22.70 3.75 -25.48
C ALA A 233 22.86 2.49 -24.63
N MET A 234 22.66 2.63 -23.31
CA MET A 234 22.51 1.53 -22.38
C MET A 234 21.21 1.65 -21.60
N CYS A 235 20.60 0.51 -21.32
CA CYS A 235 19.40 0.44 -20.50
C CYS A 235 19.51 -0.76 -19.57
N THR A 236 19.27 -0.56 -18.27
CA THR A 236 19.15 -1.64 -17.30
C THR A 236 17.79 -1.60 -16.63
N PRO A 237 17.13 -2.74 -16.42
CA PRO A 237 15.96 -2.81 -15.55
C PRO A 237 16.39 -2.56 -14.10
N LEU A 238 15.54 -1.86 -13.35
CA LEU A 238 15.65 -1.66 -11.90
C LEU A 238 14.90 -2.81 -11.22
N MET A 239 15.63 -3.82 -10.78
CA MET A 239 15.06 -5.06 -10.22
C MET A 239 14.84 -4.92 -8.71
N GLY A 240 13.59 -5.05 -8.26
CA GLY A 240 13.25 -5.16 -6.85
C GLY A 240 13.56 -6.55 -6.28
N THR A 241 13.38 -6.71 -4.97
CA THR A 241 13.75 -7.93 -4.23
C THR A 241 12.97 -9.17 -4.71
N ASP A 242 11.72 -9.00 -5.17
CA ASP A 242 10.82 -10.10 -5.60
C ASP A 242 10.85 -10.39 -7.11
N GLN A 243 11.96 -10.07 -7.80
CA GLN A 243 12.07 -10.13 -9.27
C GLN A 243 11.08 -9.23 -10.03
N GLN A 244 10.41 -8.33 -9.32
CA GLN A 244 9.58 -7.29 -9.91
C GLN A 244 10.47 -6.23 -10.54
N VAL A 245 10.12 -5.80 -11.75
CA VAL A 245 10.77 -4.64 -12.35
C VAL A 245 10.11 -3.41 -11.75
N LEU A 246 10.88 -2.55 -11.11
CA LEU A 246 10.40 -1.28 -10.55
C LEU A 246 10.41 -0.17 -11.60
N GLY A 247 11.20 -0.34 -12.65
CA GLY A 247 11.46 0.66 -13.68
C GLY A 247 12.70 0.33 -14.49
N ILE A 248 13.26 1.34 -15.14
CA ILE A 248 14.50 1.26 -15.90
C ILE A 248 15.39 2.47 -15.60
N LEU A 249 16.69 2.25 -15.67
CA LEU A 249 17.72 3.28 -15.77
C LEU A 249 18.26 3.27 -17.19
N TYR A 250 18.11 4.39 -17.89
CA TYR A 250 18.50 4.57 -19.27
C TYR A 250 19.55 5.67 -19.39
N VAL A 251 20.59 5.42 -20.18
CA VAL A 251 21.64 6.39 -20.50
C VAL A 251 21.97 6.37 -21.98
N ASP A 252 22.31 7.51 -22.54
CA ASP A 252 22.78 7.57 -23.92
C ASP A 252 23.84 8.65 -24.20
N ASN A 253 24.45 8.51 -25.37
CA ASN A 253 25.37 9.46 -25.97
C ASN A 253 24.85 9.84 -27.37
N LEU A 254 24.73 11.14 -27.60
CA LEU A 254 24.22 11.74 -28.85
C LEU A 254 25.34 12.04 -29.84
N THR A 255 26.59 12.11 -29.37
CA THR A 255 27.74 12.61 -30.13
C THR A 255 28.63 11.49 -30.67
N ALA A 256 28.77 10.37 -29.96
CA ALA A 256 29.66 9.27 -30.34
C ALA A 256 28.94 7.91 -30.46
N THR A 257 29.30 7.15 -31.50
CA THR A 257 28.99 5.70 -31.64
C THR A 257 30.03 4.88 -30.89
N HIS A 258 29.71 3.65 -30.49
CA HIS A 258 30.61 2.77 -29.73
C HIS A 258 31.19 3.40 -28.43
N SER A 259 30.39 4.21 -27.74
CA SER A 259 30.85 4.94 -26.54
C SER A 259 30.79 4.13 -25.25
N PHE A 260 30.32 2.89 -25.30
CA PHE A 260 30.13 2.05 -24.12
C PHE A 260 30.68 0.66 -24.37
N ALA A 261 31.41 0.12 -23.39
CA ALA A 261 31.91 -1.25 -23.37
C ALA A 261 31.03 -2.16 -22.51
N ASP A 262 31.24 -3.47 -22.61
CA ASP A 262 30.55 -4.47 -21.75
C ASP A 262 30.77 -4.20 -20.26
N GLU A 263 31.97 -3.77 -19.88
CA GLU A 263 32.31 -3.37 -18.51
C GLU A 263 31.48 -2.17 -18.01
N ASP A 264 31.07 -1.27 -18.91
CA ASP A 264 30.24 -0.12 -18.58
C ASP A 264 28.78 -0.55 -18.36
N LEU A 265 28.29 -1.54 -19.13
CA LEU A 265 26.97 -2.16 -18.93
C LEU A 265 26.90 -2.95 -17.63
N GLU A 266 27.93 -3.74 -17.31
CA GLU A 266 28.04 -4.48 -16.04
C GLU A 266 28.00 -3.52 -14.84
N PHE A 267 28.74 -2.42 -14.92
CA PHE A 267 28.70 -1.38 -13.89
C PHE A 267 27.30 -0.76 -13.77
N LEU A 268 26.64 -0.46 -14.89
CA LEU A 268 25.30 0.11 -14.90
C LEU A 268 24.28 -0.85 -14.26
N ILE A 269 24.39 -2.16 -14.50
CA ILE A 269 23.53 -3.18 -13.87
C ILE A 269 23.74 -3.18 -12.34
N ALA A 270 24.99 -3.18 -11.88
CA ALA A 270 25.30 -3.17 -10.45
C ALA A 270 24.78 -1.89 -9.78
N PHE A 271 25.03 -0.74 -10.40
CA PHE A 271 24.54 0.56 -9.93
C PHE A 271 23.01 0.65 -9.95
N GLY A 272 22.36 0.17 -11.01
CA GLY A 272 20.91 0.09 -11.13
C GLY A 272 20.29 -0.81 -10.05
N SER A 273 20.96 -1.89 -9.67
CA SER A 273 20.52 -2.76 -8.57
C SER A 273 20.57 -2.03 -7.21
N LEU A 274 21.61 -1.24 -6.94
CA LEU A 274 21.69 -0.41 -5.74
C LEU A 274 20.57 0.65 -5.71
N ALA A 275 20.34 1.31 -6.84
CA ALA A 275 19.25 2.28 -6.98
C ALA A 275 17.88 1.62 -6.77
N ALA A 276 17.66 0.41 -7.31
CA ALA A 276 16.40 -0.32 -7.18
C ALA A 276 16.07 -0.64 -5.72
N VAL A 277 17.05 -1.09 -4.92
CA VAL A 277 16.87 -1.32 -3.48
C VAL A 277 16.48 -0.02 -2.75
N GLY A 278 17.15 1.09 -3.06
CA GLY A 278 16.82 2.39 -2.49
C GLY A 278 15.40 2.86 -2.84
N ILE A 279 15.00 2.71 -4.11
CA ILE A 279 13.65 3.04 -4.60
C ILE A 279 12.59 2.20 -3.90
N GLU A 280 12.81 0.88 -3.77
CA GLU A 280 11.90 -0.04 -3.08
C GLU A 280 11.71 0.35 -1.60
N ASN A 281 12.81 0.67 -0.93
CA ASN A 281 12.78 1.10 0.47
C ASN A 281 12.05 2.44 0.66
N SER A 282 12.31 3.42 -0.21
CA SER A 282 11.61 4.72 -0.15
C SER A 282 10.11 4.57 -0.38
N ARG A 283 9.69 3.80 -1.40
CA ARG A 283 8.26 3.47 -1.64
C ARG A 283 7.62 2.76 -0.45
N ARG A 284 8.32 1.81 0.17
CA ARG A 284 7.83 1.10 1.36
C ARG A 284 7.66 2.05 2.54
N SER A 285 8.61 2.95 2.77
CA SER A 285 8.55 3.95 3.83
C SER A 285 7.38 4.92 3.65
N GLU A 286 7.16 5.44 2.43
CA GLU A 286 6.02 6.30 2.12
C GLU A 286 4.68 5.60 2.38
N ARG A 287 4.57 4.32 2.01
CA ARG A 287 3.37 3.52 2.27
C ARG A 287 3.11 3.36 3.76
N LEU A 288 4.13 3.01 4.53
CA LEU A 288 4.02 2.88 5.99
C LEU A 288 3.60 4.19 6.65
N GLN A 289 4.19 5.32 6.23
CA GLN A 289 3.80 6.65 6.73
C GLN A 289 2.34 6.98 6.39
N ARG A 290 1.89 6.66 5.18
CA ARG A 290 0.51 6.87 4.76
C ARG A 290 -0.47 6.00 5.54
N GLU A 291 -0.14 4.73 5.74
CA GLU A 291 -0.95 3.80 6.55
C GLU A 291 -1.01 4.28 8.01
N ALA A 292 0.11 4.72 8.60
CA ALA A 292 0.15 5.29 9.94
C ALA A 292 -0.69 6.57 10.07
N LEU A 293 -0.66 7.46 9.06
CA LEU A 293 -1.49 8.67 9.04
C LEU A 293 -2.99 8.35 8.93
N VAL A 294 -3.33 7.34 8.12
CA VAL A 294 -4.71 6.87 8.01
C VAL A 294 -5.18 6.32 9.36
N LEU A 295 -4.38 5.48 10.02
CA LEU A 295 -4.67 4.95 11.36
C LEU A 295 -4.78 6.05 12.43
N SER A 296 -3.89 7.04 12.45
CA SER A 296 -3.94 8.13 13.44
C SER A 296 -5.18 9.02 13.26
N ASN A 297 -5.62 9.23 12.02
CA ASN A 297 -6.90 9.89 11.75
C ASN A 297 -8.09 9.02 12.17
N PHE A 298 -8.02 7.69 12.00
CA PHE A 298 -9.07 6.78 12.47
C PHE A 298 -9.18 6.71 13.99
N GLN A 299 -8.07 6.78 14.74
CA GLN A 299 -8.06 6.78 16.21
C GLN A 299 -8.84 7.95 16.84
N ARG A 300 -9.04 9.06 16.12
CA ARG A 300 -9.88 10.16 16.61
C ARG A 300 -11.37 9.84 16.61
N TYR A 301 -11.78 8.80 15.89
CA TYR A 301 -13.18 8.41 15.72
C TYR A 301 -13.51 7.07 16.39
N PHE A 302 -12.52 6.37 16.94
CA PHE A 302 -12.70 5.10 17.63
C PHE A 302 -11.97 5.12 18.97
N SER A 303 -12.60 4.57 20.00
CA SER A 303 -11.93 4.36 21.29
C SER A 303 -10.71 3.43 21.14
N PRO A 304 -9.65 3.58 21.95
CA PRO A 304 -8.41 2.83 21.81
C PRO A 304 -8.62 1.31 21.74
N ASN A 305 -9.51 0.78 22.58
CA ASN A 305 -9.85 -0.65 22.58
C ASN A 305 -10.49 -1.11 21.26
N ILE A 306 -11.31 -0.28 20.61
CA ILE A 306 -11.91 -0.59 19.31
C ILE A 306 -10.85 -0.56 18.21
N ALA A 307 -10.01 0.48 18.20
CA ALA A 307 -8.91 0.59 17.24
C ALA A 307 -7.93 -0.59 17.34
N GLN A 308 -7.63 -1.04 18.56
CA GLN A 308 -6.77 -2.20 18.81
C GLN A 308 -7.36 -3.48 18.21
N VAL A 309 -8.65 -3.75 18.42
CA VAL A 309 -9.27 -4.96 17.86
C VAL A 309 -9.32 -4.89 16.33
N ILE A 310 -9.60 -3.72 15.75
CA ILE A 310 -9.58 -3.53 14.29
C ILE A 310 -8.17 -3.79 13.73
N ALA A 311 -7.12 -3.26 14.38
CA ALA A 311 -5.74 -3.42 13.92
C ALA A 311 -5.23 -4.87 13.98
N GLN A 312 -5.79 -5.69 14.88
CA GLN A 312 -5.42 -7.11 15.05
C GLN A 312 -6.18 -8.05 14.11
N GLN A 313 -7.26 -7.59 13.47
CA GLN A 313 -8.04 -8.43 12.56
C GLN A 313 -7.46 -8.41 11.14
N GLN A 314 -7.22 -9.61 10.58
CA GLN A 314 -6.83 -9.78 9.18
C GLN A 314 -8.02 -9.57 8.22
N ASP A 315 -9.25 -9.77 8.71
CA ASP A 315 -10.47 -9.64 7.92
C ASP A 315 -11.06 -8.23 8.09
N ALA A 316 -11.05 -7.47 7.01
CA ALA A 316 -11.60 -6.13 6.98
C ALA A 316 -13.13 -6.17 7.03
N GLY A 317 -13.71 -5.86 8.19
CA GLY A 317 -15.03 -5.20 8.18
C GLY A 317 -16.02 -5.51 9.30
N ARG A 318 -15.82 -6.52 10.16
CA ARG A 318 -16.76 -6.79 11.24
C ARG A 318 -16.09 -7.24 12.55
N LEU A 319 -16.24 -6.40 13.58
CA LEU A 319 -15.97 -6.80 14.96
C LEU A 319 -16.94 -7.93 15.35
N PRO A 320 -16.48 -8.93 16.12
CA PRO A 320 -17.31 -10.06 16.51
C PRO A 320 -18.55 -9.57 17.25
N SER A 321 -19.69 -10.13 16.86
CA SER A 321 -20.97 -9.88 17.53
C SER A 321 -21.27 -11.02 18.48
N GLU A 322 -21.35 -10.73 19.76
CA GLU A 322 -21.54 -11.76 20.80
C GLU A 322 -22.34 -11.26 21.99
N LYS A 323 -22.90 -12.20 22.75
CA LYS A 323 -23.43 -11.91 24.07
C LYS A 323 -22.29 -11.87 25.08
N ARG A 324 -22.23 -10.80 25.85
CA ARG A 324 -21.18 -10.63 26.85
C ARG A 324 -21.72 -9.91 28.07
N ALA A 325 -21.25 -10.30 29.25
CA ALA A 325 -21.47 -9.54 30.49
C ALA A 325 -20.50 -8.35 30.54
N VAL A 326 -21.05 -7.14 30.68
CA VAL A 326 -20.26 -5.90 30.69
C VAL A 326 -20.73 -4.99 31.82
N VAL A 327 -19.87 -4.07 32.21
CA VAL A 327 -20.27 -2.89 32.98
C VAL A 327 -20.71 -1.80 32.00
N ILE A 328 -21.88 -1.24 32.23
CA ILE A 328 -22.42 -0.11 31.49
C ILE A 328 -22.41 1.10 32.40
N PHE A 329 -21.77 2.17 31.93
CA PHE A 329 -21.69 3.47 32.59
C PHE A 329 -22.41 4.52 31.75
N PHE A 330 -23.21 5.34 32.44
CA PHE A 330 -23.76 6.56 31.90
C PHE A 330 -23.43 7.73 32.82
N SER A 331 -23.01 8.86 32.27
CA SER A 331 -23.01 10.17 32.94
C SER A 331 -23.78 11.18 32.09
N ASP A 332 -24.43 12.14 32.73
CA ASP A 332 -25.26 13.16 32.06
C ASP A 332 -25.27 14.44 32.92
N ILE A 333 -25.14 15.60 32.26
CA ILE A 333 -24.95 16.91 32.91
C ILE A 333 -26.30 17.42 33.41
N ARG A 334 -26.40 17.60 34.73
CA ARG A 334 -27.62 18.11 35.36
C ARG A 334 -27.86 19.56 34.95
N GLY A 335 -29.07 19.83 34.45
CA GLY A 335 -29.48 21.17 34.05
C GLY A 335 -28.86 21.64 32.73
N PHE A 336 -28.30 20.74 31.90
CA PHE A 336 -27.69 21.11 30.64
C PHE A 336 -28.68 21.73 29.64
N THR A 337 -29.86 21.13 29.44
CA THR A 337 -30.83 21.63 28.45
C THR A 337 -31.22 23.09 28.71
N PRO A 338 -31.68 23.49 29.92
CA PRO A 338 -31.97 24.90 30.20
C PRO A 338 -30.74 25.81 30.05
N MET A 339 -29.56 25.35 30.45
CA MET A 339 -28.32 26.12 30.31
C MET A 339 -27.99 26.38 28.83
N SER A 340 -28.14 25.37 27.97
CA SER A 340 -27.86 25.44 26.53
C SER A 340 -28.77 26.41 25.78
N GLU A 341 -29.97 26.72 26.29
CA GLU A 341 -30.87 27.71 25.68
C GLU A 341 -30.41 29.15 25.90
N THR A 342 -29.54 29.39 26.89
CA THR A 342 -29.09 30.74 27.29
C THR A 342 -27.66 31.07 26.85
N MET A 343 -26.88 30.06 26.46
CA MET A 343 -25.49 30.21 26.05
C MET A 343 -25.35 30.35 24.53
N SER A 344 -24.28 31.00 24.08
CA SER A 344 -23.95 31.01 22.65
C SER A 344 -23.52 29.61 22.17
N PRO A 345 -23.77 29.25 20.90
CA PRO A 345 -23.33 27.96 20.34
C PRO A 345 -21.83 27.69 20.54
N GLU A 346 -20.99 28.71 20.37
CA GLU A 346 -19.53 28.60 20.55
C GLU A 346 -19.17 28.37 22.02
N GLY A 347 -19.89 29.01 22.95
CA GLY A 347 -19.70 28.84 24.39
C GLY A 347 -20.05 27.43 24.85
N ILE A 348 -21.15 26.87 24.34
CA ILE A 348 -21.58 25.49 24.63
C ILE A 348 -20.56 24.50 24.05
N ALA A 349 -20.13 24.69 22.80
CA ALA A 349 -19.16 23.82 22.16
C ALA A 349 -17.84 23.78 22.94
N THR A 350 -17.36 24.94 23.41
CA THR A 350 -16.13 25.04 24.22
C THR A 350 -16.31 24.34 25.57
N LEU A 351 -17.45 24.57 26.25
CA LEU A 351 -17.76 23.93 27.52
C LEU A 351 -17.81 22.40 27.42
N LEU A 352 -18.53 21.89 26.41
CA LEU A 352 -18.61 20.44 26.15
C LEU A 352 -17.26 19.86 25.75
N THR A 353 -16.45 20.59 24.96
CA THR A 353 -15.11 20.12 24.59
C THR A 353 -14.21 19.98 25.81
N ASP A 354 -14.17 20.99 26.68
CA ASP A 354 -13.39 20.94 27.92
C ASP A 354 -13.85 19.78 28.82
N TYR A 355 -15.18 19.65 29.01
CA TYR A 355 -15.78 18.59 29.81
C TYR A 355 -15.48 17.19 29.25
N PHE A 356 -15.80 16.95 27.97
CA PHE A 356 -15.61 15.63 27.36
C PHE A 356 -14.14 15.24 27.29
N THR A 357 -13.22 16.20 27.06
CA THR A 357 -11.79 15.91 27.03
C THR A 357 -11.34 15.28 28.35
N GLU A 358 -11.67 15.91 29.48
CA GLU A 358 -11.27 15.41 30.80
C GLU A 358 -11.97 14.08 31.14
N MET A 359 -13.29 14.00 30.95
CA MET A 359 -14.05 12.81 31.36
C MET A 359 -13.69 11.57 30.53
N VAL A 360 -13.46 11.74 29.22
CA VAL A 360 -13.11 10.64 28.33
C VAL A 360 -11.70 10.15 28.58
N GLU A 361 -10.75 11.04 28.88
CA GLU A 361 -9.40 10.63 29.27
C GLU A 361 -9.44 9.73 30.51
N ILE A 362 -10.22 10.11 31.53
CA ILE A 362 -10.41 9.29 32.74
C ILE A 362 -11.06 7.93 32.44
N VAL A 363 -11.98 7.86 31.47
CA VAL A 363 -12.53 6.57 31.00
C VAL A 363 -11.40 5.71 30.42
N PHE A 364 -10.54 6.27 29.56
CA PHE A 364 -9.46 5.54 28.91
C PHE A 364 -8.34 5.13 29.87
N GLU A 365 -7.95 5.99 30.81
CA GLU A 365 -6.96 5.68 31.86
C GLU A 365 -7.42 4.50 32.73
N ASN A 366 -8.72 4.46 33.01
CA ASN A 366 -9.37 3.33 33.69
C ASN A 366 -9.75 2.19 32.72
N GLY A 367 -9.27 2.21 31.46
CA GLY A 367 -9.45 1.22 30.39
C GLY A 367 -10.87 0.88 30.02
N GLY A 368 -11.78 1.82 30.26
CA GLY A 368 -13.10 1.80 29.67
C GLY A 368 -13.03 2.09 28.17
N THR A 369 -14.07 1.65 27.48
CA THR A 369 -14.31 1.92 26.06
C THR A 369 -15.41 2.97 25.98
N LEU A 370 -15.11 4.14 25.42
CA LEU A 370 -16.14 5.09 25.03
C LEU A 370 -16.98 4.47 23.91
N ASP A 371 -18.29 4.35 24.14
CA ASP A 371 -19.26 3.82 23.17
C ASP A 371 -19.78 4.96 22.29
N LYS A 372 -20.41 5.98 22.91
CA LYS A 372 -20.86 7.19 22.23
C LYS A 372 -21.17 8.33 23.19
N PHE A 373 -21.27 9.53 22.62
CA PHE A 373 -21.94 10.67 23.25
C PHE A 373 -23.42 10.68 22.88
N ILE A 374 -24.29 11.05 23.84
CA ILE A 374 -25.72 11.22 23.64
C ILE A 374 -26.11 12.61 24.10
N GLY A 375 -25.92 13.61 23.23
CA GLY A 375 -26.02 15.02 23.64
C GLY A 375 -24.89 15.37 24.59
N ASP A 376 -25.22 15.73 25.82
CA ASP A 376 -24.31 15.99 26.93
C ASP A 376 -23.96 14.75 27.76
N ALA A 377 -24.57 13.61 27.46
CA ALA A 377 -24.33 12.36 28.17
C ALA A 377 -23.17 11.54 27.57
N ILE A 378 -22.42 10.85 28.43
CA ILE A 378 -21.35 9.91 28.06
C ILE A 378 -21.85 8.50 28.31
N MET A 379 -21.68 7.61 27.33
CA MET A 379 -21.86 6.17 27.49
C MET A 379 -20.50 5.46 27.35
N ALA A 380 -20.12 4.71 28.39
CA ALA A 380 -18.86 3.97 28.42
C ALA A 380 -19.07 2.53 28.90
N LEU A 381 -18.14 1.66 28.52
CA LEU A 381 -18.23 0.22 28.74
C LEU A 381 -16.93 -0.35 29.30
N TRP A 382 -17.04 -1.28 30.24
CA TRP A 382 -15.93 -2.15 30.63
C TRP A 382 -16.35 -3.60 30.38
N GLY A 383 -15.44 -4.40 29.83
CA GLY A 383 -15.76 -5.75 29.36
C GLY A 383 -15.96 -5.86 27.85
N ALA A 384 -16.10 -4.76 27.11
CA ALA A 384 -16.23 -4.77 25.65
C ALA A 384 -15.40 -3.65 25.00
N PRO A 385 -14.71 -3.92 23.87
CA PRO A 385 -14.51 -5.22 23.22
C PRO A 385 -13.46 -6.10 23.93
N ILE A 386 -12.74 -5.56 24.92
CA ILE A 386 -11.74 -6.27 25.72
C ILE A 386 -12.24 -6.34 27.15
N ALA A 387 -12.08 -7.50 27.79
CA ALA A 387 -12.53 -7.74 29.16
C ALA A 387 -11.35 -7.97 30.11
N HIS A 388 -11.51 -7.49 31.34
CA HIS A 388 -10.58 -7.66 32.45
C HIS A 388 -11.33 -8.15 33.69
N GLU A 389 -10.64 -8.85 34.59
CA GLU A 389 -11.30 -9.43 35.77
C GLU A 389 -11.80 -8.38 36.79
N ASP A 390 -11.19 -7.19 36.76
CA ASP A 390 -11.39 -6.04 37.63
C ASP A 390 -12.18 -4.90 36.95
N ASP A 391 -12.83 -5.17 35.81
CA ASP A 391 -13.63 -4.19 35.05
C ASP A 391 -14.65 -3.43 35.92
N ALA A 392 -15.25 -4.09 36.92
CA ALA A 392 -16.17 -3.44 37.85
C ALA A 392 -15.47 -2.41 38.76
N ASP A 393 -14.31 -2.77 39.32
CA ASP A 393 -13.53 -1.87 40.17
C ASP A 393 -12.99 -0.68 39.38
N ARG A 394 -12.53 -0.91 38.14
CA ARG A 394 -12.06 0.14 37.23
C ARG A 394 -13.17 1.11 36.83
N ALA A 395 -14.37 0.61 36.55
CA ALA A 395 -15.53 1.46 36.25
C ALA A 395 -15.94 2.31 37.47
N MET A 396 -15.90 1.74 38.67
CA MET A 396 -16.17 2.47 39.91
C MET A 396 -15.11 3.55 40.16
N GLN A 397 -13.83 3.23 39.97
CA GLN A 397 -12.74 4.20 40.08
C GLN A 397 -12.90 5.34 39.09
N SER A 398 -13.20 5.04 37.82
CA SER A 398 -13.46 6.04 36.79
C SER A 398 -14.58 7.01 37.19
N ALA A 399 -15.66 6.51 37.80
CA ALA A 399 -16.75 7.35 38.28
C ALA A 399 -16.32 8.32 39.39
N LEU A 400 -15.50 7.87 40.34
CA LEU A 400 -14.97 8.70 41.43
C LEU A 400 -13.96 9.75 40.93
N ASP A 401 -13.11 9.34 39.99
CA ASP A 401 -12.12 10.21 39.36
C ASP A 401 -12.81 11.31 38.55
N GLN A 402 -13.86 10.97 37.78
CA GLN A 402 -14.65 11.95 37.02
C GLN A 402 -15.28 13.02 37.92
N LEU A 403 -15.82 12.64 39.09
CA LEU A 403 -16.36 13.64 40.04
C LEU A 403 -15.25 14.54 40.60
N THR A 404 -14.09 13.98 40.92
CA THR A 404 -12.95 14.75 41.45
C THR A 404 -12.38 15.71 40.39
N ALA A 405 -12.29 15.27 39.14
CA ALA A 405 -11.86 16.09 38.02
C ALA A 405 -12.89 17.20 37.71
N LEU A 406 -14.18 16.88 37.79
CA LEU A 406 -15.25 17.88 37.62
C LEU A 406 -15.19 18.99 38.67
N GLU A 407 -14.89 18.66 39.93
CA GLU A 407 -14.67 19.69 40.97
C GLU A 407 -13.51 20.63 40.62
N SER A 408 -12.42 20.06 40.10
CA SER A 408 -11.26 20.84 39.66
C SER A 408 -11.58 21.72 38.44
N LEU A 409 -12.38 21.21 37.49
CA LEU A 409 -12.86 21.99 36.34
C LEU A 409 -13.81 23.11 36.77
N ASN A 410 -14.76 22.82 37.66
CA ASN A 410 -15.68 23.81 38.19
C ASN A 410 -14.96 24.92 38.95
N ALA A 411 -13.91 24.61 39.72
CA ALA A 411 -13.10 25.63 40.38
C ALA A 411 -12.46 26.60 39.36
N LYS A 412 -11.84 26.06 38.29
CA LYS A 412 -11.26 26.85 37.20
C LYS A 412 -12.31 27.68 36.46
N TRP A 413 -13.46 27.08 36.17
CA TRP A 413 -14.56 27.76 35.48
C TRP A 413 -15.15 28.89 36.32
N LYS A 414 -15.30 28.67 37.63
CA LYS A 414 -15.76 29.69 38.56
C LYS A 414 -14.82 30.89 38.59
N GLU A 415 -13.51 30.67 38.64
CA GLU A 415 -12.50 31.74 38.57
C GLU A 415 -12.58 32.51 37.24
N ALA A 416 -12.91 31.84 36.15
CA ALA A 416 -13.10 32.43 34.83
C ALA A 416 -14.51 33.02 34.60
N GLY A 417 -15.40 33.01 35.59
CA GLY A 417 -16.78 33.50 35.46
C GLY A 417 -17.69 32.62 34.58
N ARG A 418 -17.32 31.35 34.36
CA ARG A 418 -18.09 30.34 33.61
C ARG A 418 -19.02 29.56 34.54
N PRO A 419 -20.12 28.97 34.02
CA PRO A 419 -21.05 28.18 34.82
C PRO A 419 -20.40 26.92 35.39
N GLU A 420 -20.83 26.54 36.59
CA GLU A 420 -20.48 25.27 37.23
C GLU A 420 -21.42 24.16 36.76
N LEU A 421 -20.90 22.94 36.61
CA LEU A 421 -21.64 21.77 36.18
C LEU A 421 -21.79 20.75 37.31
N GLY A 422 -22.93 20.08 37.35
CA GLY A 422 -23.11 18.85 38.14
C GLY A 422 -23.41 17.69 37.22
N VAL A 423 -22.93 16.50 37.54
CA VAL A 423 -23.19 15.29 36.73
C VAL A 423 -23.87 14.22 37.56
N GLY A 424 -24.87 13.54 36.99
CA GLY A 424 -25.41 12.33 37.58
C GLY A 424 -24.81 11.12 36.87
N ILE A 425 -24.41 10.11 37.64
CA ILE A 425 -23.76 8.90 37.13
C ILE A 425 -24.62 7.68 37.46
N GLY A 426 -24.82 6.79 36.49
CA GLY A 426 -25.52 5.53 36.64
C GLY A 426 -24.67 4.37 36.14
N ILE A 427 -24.47 3.35 36.98
CA ILE A 427 -23.65 2.17 36.64
C ILE A 427 -24.43 0.88 36.87
N ASN A 428 -24.45 0.02 35.85
CA ASN A 428 -25.07 -1.29 35.93
C ASN A 428 -24.15 -2.37 35.37
N PHE A 429 -24.31 -3.60 35.83
CA PHE A 429 -23.65 -4.78 35.28
C PHE A 429 -24.70 -5.73 34.72
N GLY A 430 -24.44 -6.33 33.56
CA GLY A 430 -25.31 -7.37 33.01
C GLY A 430 -24.93 -7.83 31.61
N GLU A 431 -25.61 -8.87 31.15
CA GLU A 431 -25.45 -9.37 29.79
C GLU A 431 -26.07 -8.42 28.77
N VAL A 432 -25.30 -8.16 27.71
CA VAL A 432 -25.70 -7.37 26.55
C VAL A 432 -25.27 -8.10 25.28
N PHE A 433 -25.89 -7.74 24.16
CA PHE A 433 -25.33 -8.05 22.85
C PHE A 433 -24.36 -6.93 22.47
N ALA A 434 -23.09 -7.26 22.27
CA ALA A 434 -22.05 -6.35 21.81
C ALA A 434 -21.70 -6.68 20.36
N GLY A 435 -21.71 -5.69 19.47
CA GLY A 435 -21.39 -5.93 18.07
C GLY A 435 -21.63 -4.73 17.16
N ASN A 436 -21.36 -4.92 15.87
CA ASN A 436 -21.62 -3.92 14.85
C ASN A 436 -23.13 -3.84 14.55
N ILE A 437 -23.74 -2.71 14.91
CA ILE A 437 -25.16 -2.42 14.69
C ILE A 437 -25.28 -1.24 13.74
N GLY A 438 -26.21 -1.33 12.78
CA GLY A 438 -26.47 -0.27 11.81
C GLY A 438 -26.79 -0.83 10.42
N SER A 439 -26.49 -0.05 9.39
CA SER A 439 -26.64 -0.44 7.99
C SER A 439 -25.29 -0.87 7.40
N ASP A 440 -25.29 -1.56 6.26
CA ASP A 440 -24.04 -1.95 5.58
C ASP A 440 -23.13 -0.78 5.22
N ARG A 441 -23.68 0.45 5.12
CA ARG A 441 -22.92 1.67 4.83
C ARG A 441 -22.48 2.44 6.09
N ARG A 442 -23.05 2.10 7.26
CA ARG A 442 -22.76 2.76 8.54
C ARG A 442 -23.03 1.78 9.68
N LEU A 443 -21.95 1.17 10.15
CA LEU A 443 -21.95 0.29 11.32
C LEU A 443 -21.32 1.04 12.49
N GLU A 444 -21.95 0.94 13.66
CA GLU A 444 -21.39 1.39 14.94
C GLU A 444 -21.23 0.15 15.82
N TYR A 445 -20.03 -0.06 16.36
CA TYR A 445 -19.86 -1.07 17.41
C TYR A 445 -20.48 -0.52 18.68
N THR A 446 -21.50 -1.20 19.19
CA THR A 446 -22.20 -0.76 20.40
C THR A 446 -22.84 -1.94 21.12
N VAL A 447 -23.38 -1.68 22.30
CA VAL A 447 -24.09 -2.68 23.09
C VAL A 447 -25.59 -2.41 23.11
N ILE A 448 -26.38 -3.47 23.03
CA ILE A 448 -27.84 -3.42 23.22
C ILE A 448 -28.29 -4.45 24.24
N GLY A 449 -29.27 -4.09 25.05
CA GLY A 449 -29.84 -4.99 26.03
C GLY A 449 -30.56 -4.25 27.14
N ASP A 450 -31.30 -5.01 27.92
CA ASP A 450 -32.03 -4.51 29.08
C ASP A 450 -31.09 -3.94 30.18
N ALA A 451 -29.87 -4.48 30.28
CA ALA A 451 -28.83 -3.95 31.17
C ALA A 451 -28.43 -2.50 30.83
N VAL A 452 -28.41 -2.13 29.54
CA VAL A 452 -28.14 -0.76 29.07
C VAL A 452 -29.25 0.19 29.52
N ASN A 453 -30.51 -0.24 29.34
CA ASN A 453 -31.68 0.54 29.77
C ASN A 453 -31.72 0.77 31.29
N THR A 454 -31.22 -0.20 32.06
CA THR A 454 -31.13 -0.08 33.53
C THR A 454 -30.10 0.99 33.90
N ALA A 455 -28.90 0.96 33.33
CA ALA A 455 -27.86 1.97 33.57
C ALA A 455 -28.32 3.40 33.22
N SER A 456 -28.95 3.57 32.05
CA SER A 456 -29.48 4.87 31.61
C SER A 456 -30.53 5.42 32.59
N ARG A 457 -31.38 4.56 33.17
CA ARG A 457 -32.36 4.98 34.19
C ARG A 457 -31.72 5.39 35.50
N LEU A 458 -30.72 4.64 35.97
CA LEU A 458 -29.96 5.01 37.16
C LEU A 458 -29.35 6.41 36.99
N CYS A 459 -28.72 6.67 35.84
CA CYS A 459 -28.13 7.97 35.53
C CYS A 459 -29.17 9.10 35.52
N ARG A 460 -30.36 8.87 34.96
CA ARG A 460 -31.45 9.87 34.95
C ARG A 460 -32.00 10.18 36.34
N THR A 461 -31.99 9.21 37.26
CA THR A 461 -32.48 9.39 38.64
C THR A 461 -31.42 10.00 39.55
N ALA A 462 -30.13 9.85 39.23
CA ALA A 462 -29.04 10.43 39.99
C ALA A 462 -29.13 11.97 40.05
N GLY A 463 -28.97 12.52 41.25
CA GLY A 463 -28.83 13.95 41.47
C GLY A 463 -27.47 14.51 41.01
N PRO A 464 -27.25 15.82 41.17
CA PRO A 464 -25.95 16.45 40.86
C PRO A 464 -24.84 15.85 41.73
N ASN A 465 -23.80 15.37 41.08
CA ASN A 465 -22.63 14.71 41.68
C ASN A 465 -22.97 13.44 42.47
N GLU A 466 -24.08 12.77 42.12
CA GLU A 466 -24.44 11.47 42.67
C GLU A 466 -24.03 10.33 41.74
N ILE A 467 -23.60 9.22 42.33
CA ILE A 467 -23.37 7.94 41.65
C ILE A 467 -24.40 6.93 42.15
N LEU A 468 -25.24 6.45 41.25
CA LEU A 468 -26.19 5.37 41.50
C LEU A 468 -25.74 4.08 40.84
N ILE A 469 -25.70 3.00 41.60
CA ILE A 469 -25.27 1.69 41.13
C ILE A 469 -26.33 0.62 41.37
N SER A 470 -26.42 -0.32 40.44
CA SER A 470 -27.29 -1.50 40.55
C SER A 470 -26.72 -2.55 41.53
N GLU A 471 -27.59 -3.39 42.10
CA GLU A 471 -27.17 -4.57 42.86
C GLU A 471 -26.20 -5.50 42.10
N PRO A 472 -26.45 -5.92 40.84
CA PRO A 472 -25.51 -6.79 40.13
C PRO A 472 -24.11 -6.19 39.96
N PHE A 473 -24.02 -4.86 39.83
CA PHE A 473 -22.74 -4.17 39.78
C PHE A 473 -22.06 -4.17 41.14
N TYR A 474 -22.80 -3.84 42.22
CA TYR A 474 -22.27 -3.83 43.58
C TYR A 474 -21.65 -5.18 43.98
N GLN A 475 -22.32 -6.29 43.62
CA GLN A 475 -21.83 -7.65 43.88
C GLN A 475 -20.54 -8.01 43.13
N ARG A 476 -20.21 -7.29 42.05
CA ARG A 476 -19.03 -7.56 41.23
C ARG A 476 -17.78 -6.82 41.69
N LEU A 477 -17.94 -5.80 42.54
CA LEU A 477 -16.84 -5.01 43.09
C LEU A 477 -16.00 -5.85 44.05
N LYS A 478 -14.69 -5.90 43.81
CA LYS A 478 -13.74 -6.50 44.76
C LYS A 478 -13.42 -5.53 45.91
N ARG A 479 -13.57 -4.22 45.66
CA ARG A 479 -13.37 -3.14 46.64
C ARG A 479 -14.61 -2.24 46.70
N PRO A 480 -15.70 -2.70 47.34
CA PRO A 480 -16.94 -1.95 47.36
C PRO A 480 -16.79 -0.64 48.15
N PRO A 481 -17.29 0.50 47.63
CA PRO A 481 -17.33 1.74 48.39
C PRO A 481 -18.43 1.69 49.47
N THR A 482 -18.44 2.69 50.34
CA THR A 482 -19.57 2.88 51.27
C THR A 482 -20.81 3.24 50.48
N VAL A 483 -21.94 2.59 50.76
CA VAL A 483 -23.19 2.81 50.02
C VAL A 483 -24.39 3.06 50.93
N GLU A 484 -25.40 3.74 50.40
CA GLU A 484 -26.74 3.90 50.97
C GLU A 484 -27.76 3.17 50.09
N ALA A 485 -28.56 2.27 50.67
CA ALA A 485 -29.65 1.64 49.95
C ALA A 485 -30.79 2.65 49.72
N LEU A 486 -31.26 2.74 48.47
CA LEU A 486 -32.39 3.59 48.08
C LEU A 486 -33.63 2.74 47.78
N ASP A 487 -34.78 3.42 47.66
CA ASP A 487 -36.00 2.77 47.19
C ASP A 487 -35.79 2.14 45.81
N PRO A 488 -36.16 0.86 45.63
CA PRO A 488 -35.98 0.17 44.36
C PRO A 488 -36.67 0.89 43.20
N ILE A 489 -35.96 1.03 42.08
CA ILE A 489 -36.45 1.76 40.90
C ILE A 489 -37.22 0.82 39.96
N GLN A 490 -38.38 1.27 39.49
CA GLN A 490 -39.12 0.58 38.43
C GLN A 490 -38.52 0.89 37.06
N VAL A 491 -37.98 -0.13 36.40
CA VAL A 491 -37.51 -0.03 35.01
C VAL A 491 -38.67 -0.41 34.09
N LYS A 492 -38.98 0.44 33.09
CA LYS A 492 -40.01 0.13 32.08
C LYS A 492 -39.65 -1.19 31.39
N GLY A 493 -40.55 -2.17 31.45
CA GLY A 493 -40.35 -3.51 30.88
C GLY A 493 -39.89 -4.57 31.88
N LYS A 494 -39.53 -4.22 33.13
CA LYS A 494 -39.28 -5.18 34.21
C LYS A 494 -40.49 -5.32 35.13
N SER A 495 -40.79 -6.56 35.51
CA SER A 495 -41.83 -6.87 36.50
C SER A 495 -41.38 -6.59 37.94
N GLN A 496 -40.09 -6.81 38.24
CA GLN A 496 -39.51 -6.56 39.55
C GLN A 496 -38.75 -5.22 39.58
N LYS A 497 -38.87 -4.49 40.69
CA LYS A 497 -38.08 -3.28 40.94
C LYS A 497 -36.61 -3.68 41.15
N VAL A 498 -35.70 -2.86 40.64
CA VAL A 498 -34.26 -3.09 40.76
C VAL A 498 -33.76 -2.42 42.05
N PRO A 499 -33.10 -3.13 42.97
CA PRO A 499 -32.44 -2.50 44.13
C PRO A 499 -31.32 -1.58 43.65
N VAL A 500 -31.23 -0.40 44.27
CA VAL A 500 -30.31 0.67 43.88
C VAL A 500 -29.55 1.16 45.10
N TYR A 501 -28.27 1.44 44.90
CA TYR A 501 -27.38 2.00 45.91
C TYR A 501 -26.86 3.35 45.47
N ARG A 502 -26.84 4.31 46.39
CA ARG A 502 -26.09 5.55 46.24
C ARG A 502 -24.70 5.35 46.84
N VAL A 503 -23.66 5.70 46.09
CA VAL A 503 -22.29 5.68 46.60
C VAL A 503 -22.05 6.90 47.49
N LYS A 504 -21.53 6.67 48.70
CA LYS A 504 -21.07 7.72 49.61
C LYS A 504 -19.59 7.99 49.35
N ARG A 505 -19.26 9.28 49.21
CA ARG A 505 -17.90 9.76 49.03
C ARG A 505 -17.22 10.04 50.36
#